data_AF-A0A936KV71-F1
#
_entry.id   AF-A0A936KV71-F1
#
_cell.length_a   1.000
_cell.length_b   1.000
_cell.length_c   1.000
_cell.angle_alpha   90.00
_cell.angle_beta   90.00
_cell.angle_gamma   90.00
#
_symmetry.space_group_name_H-M   'P 1'
#
loop_
_entity.id
_entity.type
_entity.pdbx_description
1 polymer ?
#
loop_
_entity_poly.entity_id
_entity_poly.type
_entity_poly.pdbx_seq_one_letter_code
_entity_poly.pdbx_strand_id
1 'polypeptide(L)'
;MSILRIFYFILLIVQYYLLIPVLTKLATTNGLLIAFAISIMSCFVIYYFRFFTDFALPLYIYAGFFSTWIVFFVLGMYLRKKSPNISNRMLIVFTMVFLGISFFETIYEYKISGFIEISVSAVKISSFIYSILLIILLFKNAHINVSNHKVLIIIGEYSYGIFLSHMLLLIYITKILELILGGLIAFSLIYQGLIVGSIITVGSALVFITRKLHKMHSIKYLGF
;
A
#
# COMPACT_ATOMS: atom_id res chain seq x y z
N MET A 1 -13.72 -4.24 15.86
CA MET A 1 -12.86 -4.44 14.67
C MET A 1 -12.31 -5.85 14.73
N SER A 2 -12.64 -6.75 13.80
CA SER A 2 -12.16 -8.15 13.87
C SER A 2 -10.67 -8.22 13.53
N ILE A 3 -9.91 -9.02 14.30
CA ILE A 3 -8.45 -9.22 14.14
C ILE A 3 -8.09 -9.66 12.70
N LEU A 4 -8.98 -10.41 12.05
CA LEU A 4 -8.83 -10.86 10.66
C LEU A 4 -8.64 -9.71 9.66
N ARG A 5 -9.22 -8.52 9.94
CA ARG A 5 -9.05 -7.32 9.09
C ARG A 5 -7.63 -6.75 9.15
N ILE A 6 -6.85 -7.06 10.18
CA ILE A 6 -5.47 -6.58 10.33
C ILE A 6 -4.51 -7.44 9.52
N PHE A 7 -4.79 -8.74 9.43
CA PHE A 7 -3.90 -9.73 8.81
C PHE A 7 -4.33 -10.18 7.41
N TYR A 8 -5.30 -9.50 6.78
CA TYR A 8 -5.75 -9.85 5.42
C TYR A 8 -4.59 -9.85 4.41
N PHE A 9 -3.59 -9.00 4.62
CA PHE A 9 -2.41 -8.92 3.77
C PHE A 9 -1.54 -10.20 3.83
N ILE A 10 -1.51 -10.91 4.97
CA ILE A 10 -0.80 -12.20 5.07
C ILE A 10 -1.46 -13.21 4.13
N LEU A 11 -2.80 -13.30 4.14
CA LEU A 11 -3.54 -14.18 3.24
C LEU A 11 -3.31 -13.82 1.77
N LEU A 12 -3.21 -12.52 1.46
CA LEU A 12 -2.89 -12.04 0.12
C LEU A 12 -1.48 -12.45 -0.32
N ILE A 13 -0.47 -12.32 0.56
CA ILE A 13 0.89 -12.79 0.29
C ILE A 13 0.90 -14.29 0.04
N VAL A 14 0.22 -15.08 0.86
CA VAL A 14 0.13 -16.54 0.69
C VAL A 14 -0.46 -16.89 -0.68
N GLN A 15 -1.52 -16.21 -1.12
CA GLN A 15 -2.08 -16.39 -2.47
C GLN A 15 -1.02 -16.13 -3.55
N TYR A 16 -0.24 -15.05 -3.44
CA TYR A 16 0.81 -14.77 -4.42
C TYR A 16 1.93 -15.80 -4.43
N TYR A 17 2.37 -16.31 -3.27
CA TYR A 17 3.36 -17.39 -3.19
C TYR A 17 2.89 -18.66 -3.90
N LEU A 18 1.62 -19.04 -3.71
CA LEU A 18 1.02 -20.18 -4.42
C LEU A 18 0.95 -19.94 -5.94
N LEU A 19 0.72 -18.70 -6.36
CA LEU A 19 0.58 -18.32 -7.77
C LEU A 19 1.91 -18.02 -8.48
N ILE A 20 3.06 -18.00 -7.78
CA ILE A 20 4.39 -17.70 -8.37
C ILE A 20 4.66 -18.43 -9.70
N PRO A 21 4.39 -19.74 -9.85
CA PRO A 21 4.66 -20.45 -11.11
C PRO A 21 3.89 -19.91 -12.31
N VAL A 22 2.71 -19.32 -12.09
CA VAL A 22 1.88 -18.70 -13.12
C VAL A 22 2.33 -17.25 -13.34
N LEU A 23 2.53 -16.49 -12.25
CA LEU A 23 2.86 -15.07 -12.33
C LEU A 23 4.21 -14.83 -13.00
N THR A 24 5.18 -15.73 -12.81
CA THR A 24 6.49 -15.65 -13.47
C THR A 24 6.39 -15.80 -15.00
N LYS A 25 5.42 -16.58 -15.50
CA LYS A 25 5.09 -16.69 -16.93
C LYS A 25 4.41 -15.42 -17.46
N LEU A 26 3.62 -14.75 -16.61
CA LEU A 26 3.00 -13.46 -16.91
C LEU A 26 3.95 -12.26 -16.85
N ALA A 27 5.20 -12.44 -16.39
CA ALA A 27 6.20 -11.36 -16.32
C ALA A 27 6.79 -10.99 -17.71
N THR A 28 5.91 -10.69 -18.66
CA THR A 28 6.18 -10.24 -20.03
C THR A 28 5.35 -8.97 -20.32
N THR A 29 5.61 -8.28 -21.43
CA THR A 29 4.81 -7.08 -21.80
C THR A 29 3.31 -7.41 -21.92
N ASN A 30 2.97 -8.53 -22.58
CA ASN A 30 1.58 -8.95 -22.75
C ASN A 30 0.98 -9.42 -21.43
N GLY A 31 1.74 -10.14 -20.61
CA GLY A 31 1.28 -10.57 -19.30
C GLY A 31 1.07 -9.41 -18.32
N LEU A 32 1.82 -8.31 -18.45
CA LEU A 32 1.57 -7.07 -17.72
C LEU A 32 0.26 -6.41 -18.14
N LEU A 33 -0.06 -6.39 -19.44
CA LEU A 33 -1.35 -5.90 -19.93
C LEU A 33 -2.52 -6.75 -19.40
N ILE A 34 -2.36 -8.08 -19.39
CA ILE A 34 -3.35 -9.00 -18.81
C ILE A 34 -3.53 -8.73 -17.31
N ALA A 35 -2.43 -8.62 -16.56
CA ALA A 35 -2.48 -8.35 -15.12
C ALA A 35 -3.11 -6.98 -14.79
N PHE A 36 -2.82 -5.97 -15.62
CA PHE A 36 -3.45 -4.66 -15.54
C PHE A 36 -4.96 -4.76 -15.79
N ALA A 37 -5.38 -5.44 -16.87
CA ALA A 37 -6.80 -5.64 -17.19
C ALA A 37 -7.55 -6.37 -16.05
N ILE A 38 -6.96 -7.42 -15.46
CA ILE A 38 -7.55 -8.13 -14.32
C ILE A 38 -7.72 -7.21 -13.10
N SER A 39 -6.71 -6.40 -12.80
CA SER A 39 -6.73 -5.48 -11.66
C SER A 39 -7.78 -4.39 -11.86
N ILE A 40 -7.86 -3.80 -13.05
CA ILE A 40 -8.84 -2.79 -13.41
C ILE A 40 -10.26 -3.36 -13.39
N MET A 41 -10.46 -4.56 -13.93
CA MET A 41 -11.76 -5.25 -13.85
C MET A 41 -12.17 -5.48 -12.39
N SER A 42 -11.22 -5.87 -11.53
CA SER A 42 -11.47 -6.03 -10.10
C SER A 42 -11.90 -4.69 -9.46
N CYS A 43 -11.24 -3.58 -9.80
CA CYS A 43 -11.64 -2.24 -9.35
C CYS A 43 -13.07 -1.90 -9.80
N PHE A 44 -13.43 -2.17 -11.06
CA PHE A 44 -14.79 -1.91 -11.56
C PHE A 44 -15.85 -2.73 -10.83
N VAL A 45 -15.60 -4.03 -10.59
CA VAL A 45 -16.53 -4.88 -9.83
C VAL A 45 -16.70 -4.34 -8.41
N ILE A 46 -15.60 -3.99 -7.73
CA ILE A 46 -15.63 -3.43 -6.37
C ILE A 46 -16.37 -2.09 -6.35
N TYR A 47 -16.13 -1.23 -7.33
CA TYR A 47 -16.83 0.05 -7.47
C TYR A 47 -18.33 -0.16 -7.69
N TYR A 48 -18.70 -1.09 -8.57
CA TYR A 48 -20.10 -1.43 -8.83
C TYR A 48 -20.84 -1.83 -7.55
N PHE A 49 -20.28 -2.77 -6.79
CA PHE A 49 -20.88 -3.18 -5.52
C PHE A 49 -20.97 -2.04 -4.49
N ARG A 50 -19.98 -1.15 -4.44
CA ARG A 50 -19.96 -0.05 -3.46
C ARG A 50 -20.97 1.06 -3.74
N PHE A 51 -21.24 1.36 -5.01
CA PHE A 51 -22.03 2.52 -5.38
C PHE A 51 -23.42 2.17 -5.93
N PHE A 52 -23.62 0.95 -6.42
CA PHE A 52 -24.87 0.52 -7.05
C PHE A 52 -25.57 -0.63 -6.30
N THR A 53 -25.01 -1.09 -5.18
CA THR A 53 -25.65 -2.09 -4.34
C THR A 53 -25.57 -1.66 -2.87
N ASP A 54 -26.56 -2.04 -2.07
CA ASP A 54 -26.55 -1.80 -0.62
C ASP A 54 -25.60 -2.76 0.15
N PHE A 55 -24.82 -3.56 -0.58
CA PHE A 55 -23.94 -4.56 0.02
C PHE A 55 -22.59 -3.96 0.40
N ALA A 56 -22.36 -3.82 1.71
CA ALA A 56 -21.07 -3.39 2.25
C ALA A 56 -20.02 -4.51 2.11
N LEU A 57 -19.22 -4.46 1.03
CA LEU A 57 -18.12 -5.39 0.80
C LEU A 57 -17.09 -5.32 1.95
N PRO A 58 -16.83 -6.43 2.66
CA PRO A 58 -15.83 -6.44 3.72
C PRO A 58 -14.40 -6.34 3.15
N LEU A 59 -13.50 -5.71 3.93
CA LEU A 59 -12.10 -5.45 3.55
C LEU A 59 -11.35 -6.65 2.98
N TYR A 60 -11.50 -7.82 3.59
CA TYR A 60 -10.81 -9.04 3.16
C TYR A 60 -11.32 -9.57 1.81
N ILE A 61 -12.51 -9.19 1.36
CA ILE A 61 -13.03 -9.56 0.03
C ILE A 61 -12.47 -8.60 -1.02
N TYR A 62 -12.69 -7.28 -0.85
CA TYR A 62 -12.31 -6.34 -1.91
C TYR A 62 -10.80 -6.08 -1.97
N ALA A 63 -10.09 -6.12 -0.83
CA ALA A 63 -8.65 -5.89 -0.76
C ALA A 63 -7.83 -7.16 -0.47
N GLY A 64 -8.45 -8.25 -0.03
CA GLY A 64 -7.72 -9.50 0.28
C GLY A 64 -7.60 -10.49 -0.88
N PHE A 65 -8.29 -10.25 -2.00
CA PHE A 65 -8.23 -11.14 -3.16
C PHE A 65 -7.10 -10.76 -4.13
N PHE A 66 -6.35 -11.75 -4.60
CA PHE A 66 -5.15 -11.53 -5.42
C PHE A 66 -5.42 -10.80 -6.74
N SER A 67 -6.63 -10.90 -7.32
CA SER A 67 -6.94 -10.29 -8.60
C SER A 67 -6.84 -8.77 -8.55
N THR A 68 -7.17 -8.16 -7.40
CA THR A 68 -7.12 -6.71 -7.22
C THR A 68 -5.69 -6.18 -7.36
N TRP A 69 -4.67 -6.87 -6.83
CA TRP A 69 -3.30 -6.34 -6.76
C TRP A 69 -2.31 -7.03 -7.72
N ILE A 70 -2.79 -7.95 -8.58
CA ILE A 70 -1.93 -8.81 -9.41
C ILE A 70 -1.00 -8.00 -10.32
N VAL A 71 -1.43 -6.82 -10.78
CA VAL A 71 -0.61 -5.94 -11.61
C VAL A 71 0.69 -5.55 -10.93
N PHE A 72 0.68 -5.25 -9.62
CA PHE A 72 1.88 -4.81 -8.91
C PHE A 72 2.88 -5.94 -8.76
N PHE A 73 2.39 -7.16 -8.51
CA PHE A 73 3.25 -8.34 -8.38
C PHE A 73 3.92 -8.69 -9.71
N VAL A 74 3.15 -8.72 -10.81
CA VAL A 74 3.66 -8.97 -12.17
C VAL A 74 4.61 -7.84 -12.62
N LEU A 75 4.27 -6.59 -12.33
CA LEU A 75 5.10 -5.41 -12.63
C LEU A 75 6.47 -5.52 -11.95
N GLY A 76 6.53 -5.86 -10.66
CA GLY A 76 7.80 -6.02 -9.95
C GLY A 76 8.70 -7.09 -10.58
N MET A 77 8.13 -8.24 -10.96
CA MET A 77 8.86 -9.31 -11.65
C MET A 77 9.33 -8.92 -13.05
N TYR A 78 8.50 -8.18 -13.80
CA TYR A 78 8.86 -7.68 -15.11
C TYR A 78 10.00 -6.64 -15.04
N LEU A 79 9.90 -5.68 -14.12
CA LEU A 79 10.89 -4.62 -13.94
C LEU A 79 12.26 -5.13 -13.49
N ARG A 80 12.31 -6.26 -12.77
CA ARG A 80 13.58 -6.93 -12.42
C ARG A 80 14.36 -7.39 -13.66
N LYS A 81 13.68 -7.71 -14.76
CA LYS A 81 14.30 -8.20 -16.00
C LYS A 81 14.51 -7.09 -17.03
N LYS A 82 13.66 -6.06 -17.01
CA LYS A 82 13.63 -5.04 -18.05
C LYS A 82 13.33 -3.66 -17.47
N SER A 83 14.17 -2.69 -17.81
CA SER A 83 13.95 -1.29 -17.48
C SER A 83 13.12 -0.60 -18.59
N PRO A 84 12.01 0.08 -18.25
CA PRO A 84 11.22 0.82 -19.24
C PRO A 84 11.98 2.03 -19.80
N ASN A 85 11.87 2.24 -21.11
CA ASN A 85 12.47 3.39 -21.80
C ASN A 85 11.54 4.62 -21.74
N ILE A 86 11.29 5.13 -20.53
CA ILE A 86 10.49 6.35 -20.29
C ILE A 86 11.37 7.33 -19.51
N SER A 87 11.37 8.62 -19.87
CA SER A 87 12.20 9.62 -19.17
C SER A 87 11.74 9.82 -17.71
N ASN A 88 12.67 10.12 -16.80
CA ASN A 88 12.34 10.37 -15.39
C ASN A 88 11.42 11.58 -15.24
N ARG A 89 11.62 12.62 -16.05
CA ARG A 89 10.78 13.82 -16.06
C ARG A 89 9.33 13.48 -16.39
N MET A 90 9.08 12.66 -17.41
CA MET A 90 7.73 12.22 -17.75
C MET A 90 7.11 11.39 -16.62
N LEU A 91 7.87 10.45 -16.05
CA LEU A 91 7.38 9.64 -14.94
C LEU A 91 6.99 10.49 -13.73
N ILE A 92 7.80 11.48 -13.36
CA ILE A 92 7.49 12.41 -12.26
C ILE A 92 6.23 13.21 -12.57
N VAL A 93 6.13 13.81 -13.76
CA VAL A 93 4.96 14.61 -14.16
C VAL A 93 3.70 13.76 -14.13
N PHE A 94 3.70 12.58 -14.76
CA PHE A 94 2.53 11.71 -14.76
C PHE A 94 2.19 11.19 -13.37
N THR A 95 3.19 10.87 -12.53
CA THR A 95 2.95 10.45 -11.13
C THR A 95 2.23 11.56 -10.36
N MET A 96 2.66 12.82 -10.50
CA MET A 96 2.00 13.96 -9.84
C MET A 96 0.60 14.23 -10.39
N VAL A 97 0.41 14.10 -11.71
CA VAL A 97 -0.91 14.24 -12.34
C VAL A 97 -1.88 13.18 -11.80
N PHE A 98 -1.50 11.90 -11.80
CA PHE A 98 -2.37 10.82 -11.32
C PHE A 98 -2.58 10.84 -9.81
N LEU A 99 -1.62 11.35 -9.03
CA LEU A 99 -1.84 11.66 -7.61
C LEU A 99 -2.94 12.72 -7.44
N GLY A 100 -2.88 13.80 -8.22
CA GLY A 100 -3.91 14.85 -8.23
C GLY A 100 -5.29 14.32 -8.64
N ILE A 101 -5.34 13.47 -9.68
CA ILE A 101 -6.58 12.79 -10.10
C ILE A 101 -7.11 11.89 -8.97
N SER A 102 -6.25 11.17 -8.25
CA SER A 102 -6.65 10.34 -7.12
C SER A 102 -7.26 11.14 -5.97
N PHE A 103 -6.80 12.36 -5.72
CA PHE A 103 -7.44 13.25 -4.76
C PHE A 103 -8.79 13.75 -5.27
N PHE A 104 -8.87 14.12 -6.55
CA PHE A 104 -10.14 14.54 -7.15
C PHE A 104 -11.19 13.42 -7.12
N GLU A 105 -10.82 12.18 -7.49
CA GLU A 105 -11.70 11.01 -7.42
C GLU A 105 -12.18 10.78 -5.97
N THR A 106 -11.30 10.95 -4.98
CA THR A 106 -11.68 10.86 -3.55
C THR A 106 -12.72 11.90 -3.15
N ILE A 107 -12.55 13.16 -3.56
CA ILE A 107 -13.51 14.23 -3.26
C ILE A 107 -14.86 13.96 -3.96
N TYR A 108 -14.82 13.49 -5.20
CA TYR A 108 -16.00 13.17 -5.98
C TYR A 108 -16.80 12.01 -5.38
N GLU A 109 -16.12 10.90 -5.07
CA GLU A 109 -16.73 9.74 -4.40
C GLU A 109 -17.36 10.11 -3.06
N TYR A 110 -16.71 11.01 -2.29
CA TYR A 110 -17.25 11.47 -1.02
C TYR A 110 -18.52 12.30 -1.21
N LYS A 111 -18.55 13.18 -2.22
CA LYS A 111 -19.76 13.97 -2.54
C LYS A 111 -20.94 13.10 -2.96
N ILE A 112 -20.70 11.96 -3.61
CA ILE A 112 -21.76 11.06 -4.06
C ILE A 112 -22.23 10.13 -2.94
N SER A 113 -21.29 9.48 -2.26
CA SER A 113 -21.64 8.45 -1.26
C SER A 113 -21.97 9.03 0.11
N GLY A 114 -21.38 10.17 0.49
CA GLY A 114 -21.40 10.68 1.86
C GLY A 114 -20.56 9.86 2.85
N PHE A 115 -19.93 8.76 2.41
CA PHE A 115 -19.23 7.81 3.28
C PHE A 115 -17.71 7.91 3.09
N ILE A 116 -17.02 8.43 4.12
CA ILE A 116 -15.56 8.57 4.14
C ILE A 116 -14.87 7.23 3.87
N GLU A 117 -15.37 6.13 4.46
CA GLU A 117 -14.75 4.79 4.35
C GLU A 117 -14.63 4.31 2.90
N ILE A 118 -15.63 4.63 2.06
CA ILE A 118 -15.64 4.28 0.65
C ILE A 118 -14.65 5.18 -0.11
N SER A 119 -14.68 6.47 0.19
CA SER A 119 -13.92 7.49 -0.53
C SER A 119 -12.42 7.43 -0.29
N VAL A 120 -11.95 7.00 0.88
CA VAL A 120 -10.50 6.91 1.17
C VAL A 120 -9.87 5.58 0.75
N SER A 121 -10.61 4.72 0.05
CA SER A 121 -10.13 3.42 -0.40
C SER A 121 -8.95 3.54 -1.38
N ALA A 122 -7.92 2.71 -1.20
CA ALA A 122 -6.81 2.59 -2.14
C ALA A 122 -7.18 1.88 -3.46
N VAL A 123 -8.29 1.14 -3.50
CA VAL A 123 -8.78 0.44 -4.70
C VAL A 123 -9.50 1.42 -5.63
N LYS A 124 -8.71 2.16 -6.44
CA LYS A 124 -9.18 3.11 -7.45
C LYS A 124 -8.31 2.99 -8.69
N ILE A 125 -8.86 3.35 -9.84
CA ILE A 125 -8.10 3.29 -11.09
C ILE A 125 -6.98 4.34 -11.08
N SER A 126 -7.28 5.57 -10.61
CA SER A 126 -6.27 6.63 -10.55
C SER A 126 -5.12 6.30 -9.60
N SER A 127 -5.41 5.78 -8.40
CA SER A 127 -4.39 5.37 -7.42
C SER A 127 -3.53 4.24 -7.96
N PHE A 128 -4.11 3.32 -8.74
CA PHE A 128 -3.37 2.23 -9.38
C PHE A 128 -2.38 2.75 -10.42
N ILE A 129 -2.82 3.66 -11.29
CA ILE A 129 -1.93 4.26 -12.29
C ILE A 129 -0.84 5.08 -11.61
N TYR A 130 -1.18 5.88 -10.60
CA TYR A 130 -0.23 6.58 -9.74
C TYR A 130 0.84 5.63 -9.17
N SER A 131 0.43 4.53 -8.55
CA SER A 131 1.34 3.55 -7.95
C SER A 131 2.20 2.84 -8.99
N ILE A 132 1.65 2.47 -10.15
CA ILE A 132 2.42 1.86 -11.25
C ILE A 132 3.54 2.81 -11.72
N LEU A 133 3.22 4.09 -11.95
CA LEU A 133 4.18 5.10 -12.39
C LEU A 133 5.27 5.33 -11.35
N LEU A 134 4.88 5.43 -10.06
CA LEU A 134 5.81 5.57 -8.96
C LEU A 134 6.75 4.36 -8.83
N ILE A 135 6.21 3.14 -8.94
CA ILE A 135 7.01 1.91 -8.90
C ILE A 135 8.01 1.88 -10.06
N ILE A 136 7.58 2.22 -11.28
CA ILE A 136 8.48 2.29 -12.44
C ILE A 136 9.59 3.32 -12.19
N LEU A 137 9.25 4.50 -11.68
CA LEU A 137 10.22 5.54 -11.34
C LEU A 137 11.24 5.05 -10.30
N LEU A 138 10.79 4.41 -9.22
CA LEU A 138 11.67 3.91 -8.16
C LEU A 138 12.56 2.77 -8.64
N PHE A 139 12.00 1.76 -9.33
CA PHE A 139 12.78 0.62 -9.85
C PHE A 139 13.82 1.05 -10.87
N LYS A 140 13.47 1.98 -11.76
CA LYS A 140 14.42 2.52 -12.75
C LYS A 140 15.63 3.20 -12.09
N ASN A 141 15.42 3.80 -10.92
CA ASN A 141 16.44 4.54 -10.18
C ASN A 141 16.98 3.77 -8.97
N ALA A 142 16.72 2.45 -8.87
CA ALA A 142 17.13 1.64 -7.74
C ALA A 142 18.66 1.54 -7.55
N HIS A 143 19.43 1.83 -8.60
CA HIS A 143 20.90 1.89 -8.55
C HIS A 143 21.45 3.17 -7.93
N ILE A 144 20.64 4.21 -7.74
CA ILE A 144 21.09 5.45 -7.10
C ILE A 144 21.49 5.12 -5.67
N ASN A 145 22.71 5.47 -5.32
CA ASN A 145 23.22 5.18 -3.99
C ASN A 145 22.52 6.06 -2.94
N VAL A 146 21.69 5.43 -2.12
CA VAL A 146 20.95 6.09 -1.03
C VAL A 146 21.70 5.97 0.31
N SER A 147 22.96 5.49 0.31
CA SER A 147 23.76 5.18 1.52
C SER A 147 23.86 6.33 2.52
N ASN A 148 23.74 7.57 2.06
CA ASN A 148 23.82 8.76 2.91
C ASN A 148 22.56 8.94 3.79
N HIS A 149 21.45 8.28 3.47
CA HIS A 149 20.18 8.39 4.20
C HIS A 149 19.92 7.15 5.07
N LYS A 150 20.75 6.95 6.10
CA LYS A 150 20.67 5.81 7.03
C LYS A 150 19.27 5.59 7.62
N VAL A 151 18.58 6.68 7.99
CA VAL A 151 17.22 6.61 8.57
C VAL A 151 16.22 6.02 7.57
N LEU A 152 16.26 6.47 6.30
CA LEU A 152 15.36 5.98 5.26
C LEU A 152 15.60 4.50 4.96
N ILE A 153 16.88 4.08 4.96
CA ILE A 153 17.27 2.67 4.79
C ILE A 153 16.69 1.82 5.92
N ILE A 154 16.84 2.25 7.18
CA ILE A 154 16.33 1.51 8.35
C ILE A 154 14.80 1.40 8.30
N ILE A 155 14.10 2.50 8.00
CA ILE A 155 12.63 2.48 7.85
C ILE A 155 12.21 1.53 6.73
N GLY A 156 12.96 1.54 5.61
CA GLY A 156 12.75 0.61 4.50
C GLY A 156 12.91 -0.86 4.90
N GLU A 157 13.99 -1.20 5.61
CA GLU A 157 14.21 -2.55 6.14
C GLU A 157 13.11 -2.99 7.12
N TYR A 158 12.59 -2.06 7.92
CA TYR A 158 11.56 -2.34 8.94
C TYR A 158 10.14 -2.25 8.38
N SER A 159 9.98 -1.84 7.12
CA SER A 159 8.69 -1.50 6.51
C SER A 159 7.66 -2.63 6.61
N TYR A 160 8.06 -3.88 6.42
CA TYR A 160 7.15 -5.02 6.54
C TYR A 160 6.63 -5.21 7.97
N GLY A 161 7.50 -5.07 8.98
CA GLY A 161 7.08 -5.18 10.39
C GLY A 161 6.26 -3.99 10.88
N ILE A 162 6.58 -2.79 10.40
CA ILE A 162 5.73 -1.61 10.62
C ILE A 162 4.35 -1.86 9.99
N PHE A 163 4.31 -2.32 8.74
CA PHE A 163 3.06 -2.67 8.06
C PHE A 163 2.28 -3.78 8.79
N LEU A 164 2.92 -4.77 9.40
CA LEU A 164 2.20 -5.81 10.12
C LEU A 164 1.56 -5.30 11.42
N SER A 165 2.23 -4.36 12.10
CA SER A 165 1.83 -3.86 13.42
C SER A 165 1.01 -2.56 13.40
N HIS A 166 1.06 -1.80 12.29
CA HIS A 166 0.54 -0.42 12.27
C HIS A 166 -0.94 -0.30 12.63
N MET A 167 -1.81 -1.23 12.23
CA MET A 167 -3.24 -1.15 12.55
C MET A 167 -3.50 -1.33 14.05
N LEU A 168 -2.73 -2.19 14.72
CA LEU A 168 -2.79 -2.33 16.18
C LEU A 168 -2.26 -1.06 16.83
N LEU A 169 -1.11 -0.55 16.37
CA LEU A 169 -0.54 0.69 16.87
C LEU A 169 -1.47 1.88 16.70
N LEU A 170 -2.14 1.99 15.55
CA LEU A 170 -3.07 3.06 15.23
C LEU A 170 -4.19 3.15 16.28
N ILE A 171 -4.77 2.01 16.69
CA ILE A 171 -5.85 1.98 17.70
C ILE A 171 -5.41 2.58 19.05
N TYR A 172 -4.18 2.30 19.47
CA TYR A 172 -3.67 2.79 20.75
C TYR A 172 -3.11 4.21 20.65
N ILE A 173 -2.35 4.50 19.60
CA ILE A 173 -1.71 5.80 19.37
C ILE A 173 -2.75 6.90 19.21
N THR A 174 -3.82 6.68 18.44
CA THR A 174 -4.86 7.72 18.28
C THR A 174 -5.54 8.06 19.59
N LYS A 175 -5.87 7.07 20.43
CA LYS A 175 -6.46 7.31 21.76
C LYS A 175 -5.54 8.10 22.68
N ILE A 176 -4.24 7.79 22.68
CA ILE A 176 -3.24 8.49 23.50
C ILE A 176 -3.07 9.93 23.00
N LEU A 177 -2.94 10.13 21.69
CA LEU A 177 -2.77 11.45 21.10
C LEU A 177 -4.02 12.32 21.27
N GLU A 178 -5.22 11.76 21.18
CA GLU A 178 -6.46 12.47 21.46
C GLU A 178 -6.55 12.93 22.92
N LEU A 179 -6.12 12.09 23.87
CA LEU A 179 -6.09 12.42 25.28
C LEU A 179 -5.11 13.56 25.61
N ILE A 180 -3.91 13.54 25.01
CA ILE A 180 -2.83 14.48 25.34
C ILE A 180 -2.91 15.76 24.51
N LEU A 181 -3.30 15.63 23.23
CA LEU A 181 -3.21 16.66 22.20
C LEU A 181 -4.54 16.88 21.48
N GLY A 182 -5.69 16.62 22.12
CA GLY A 182 -7.03 16.77 21.51
C GLY A 182 -7.29 18.15 20.88
N GLY A 183 -6.66 19.22 21.40
CA GLY A 183 -6.74 20.56 20.79
C GLY A 183 -6.10 20.67 19.39
N LEU A 184 -5.17 19.77 19.04
CA LEU A 184 -4.53 19.73 17.72
C LEU A 184 -5.38 19.04 16.65
N ILE A 185 -6.51 18.42 17.01
CA ILE A 185 -7.43 17.80 16.03
C ILE A 185 -7.94 18.83 15.02
N ALA A 186 -8.08 20.10 15.45
CA ALA A 186 -8.44 21.22 14.57
C ALA A 186 -7.40 21.45 13.45
N PHE A 187 -6.14 21.08 13.67
CA PHE A 187 -5.06 21.15 12.69
C PHE A 187 -4.84 19.77 12.04
N SER A 188 -5.78 19.37 11.18
CA SER A 188 -5.86 18.01 10.61
C SER A 188 -4.54 17.49 10.02
N LEU A 189 -3.80 18.33 9.29
CA LEU A 189 -2.56 17.92 8.64
C LEU A 189 -1.41 17.68 9.63
N ILE A 190 -1.31 18.53 10.67
CA ILE A 190 -0.33 18.35 11.76
C ILE A 190 -0.68 17.09 12.55
N TYR A 191 -1.95 16.92 12.89
CA TYR A 191 -2.42 15.75 13.64
C TYR A 191 -2.18 14.44 12.87
N GLN A 192 -2.45 14.41 11.56
CA GLN A 192 -2.12 13.26 10.70
C GLN A 192 -0.61 13.00 10.63
N GLY A 193 0.20 14.05 10.50
CA GLY A 193 1.66 13.94 10.54
C GLY A 193 2.17 13.33 11.85
N LEU A 194 1.60 13.74 12.98
CA LEU A 194 1.92 13.19 14.31
C LEU A 194 1.54 11.71 14.44
N ILE A 195 0.35 11.32 13.94
CA ILE A 195 -0.07 9.91 13.94
C ILE A 195 0.90 9.06 13.11
N VAL A 196 1.18 9.47 11.87
CA VAL A 196 2.08 8.74 10.96
C VAL A 196 3.48 8.65 11.54
N GLY A 197 4.03 9.77 12.04
CA GLY A 197 5.33 9.81 12.69
C GLY A 197 5.40 8.87 13.89
N SER A 198 4.39 8.91 14.77
CA SER A 198 4.32 8.05 15.95
C SER A 198 4.26 6.57 15.58
N ILE A 199 3.47 6.19 14.56
CA ILE A 199 3.38 4.81 14.09
C ILE A 199 4.73 4.33 13.55
N ILE A 200 5.41 5.15 12.73
CA ILE A 200 6.72 4.79 12.19
C ILE A 200 7.74 4.63 13.31
N THR A 201 7.77 5.54 14.29
CA THR A 201 8.70 5.49 15.42
C THR A 201 8.46 4.29 16.32
N VAL A 202 7.22 4.09 16.79
CA VAL A 202 6.88 2.97 17.68
C VAL A 202 7.00 1.64 16.96
N GLY A 203 6.53 1.56 15.70
CA GLY A 203 6.68 0.37 14.86
C GLY A 203 8.14 0.01 14.63
N SER A 204 8.99 1.01 14.33
CA SER A 204 10.43 0.78 14.18
C SER A 204 11.09 0.31 15.48
N ALA A 205 10.68 0.86 16.62
CA ALA A 205 11.17 0.43 17.93
C ALA A 205 10.78 -1.03 18.24
N LEU A 206 9.54 -1.43 17.94
CA LEU A 206 9.08 -2.81 18.10
C LEU A 206 9.88 -3.78 17.21
N VAL A 207 10.10 -3.44 15.95
CA VAL A 207 10.94 -4.24 15.05
C VAL A 207 12.38 -4.34 15.57
N PHE A 208 12.96 -3.23 16.03
CA PHE A 208 14.30 -3.22 16.60
C PHE A 208 14.42 -4.14 17.84
N ILE A 209 13.47 -4.02 18.78
CA ILE A 209 13.46 -4.82 20.02
C ILE A 209 13.32 -6.31 19.69
N THR A 210 12.39 -6.67 18.80
CA THR A 210 12.17 -8.07 18.41
C THR A 210 13.41 -8.67 17.74
N ARG A 211 14.03 -7.96 16.80
CA ARG A 211 15.30 -8.39 16.17
C ARG A 211 16.44 -8.52 17.18
N LYS A 212 16.50 -7.66 18.19
CA LYS A 212 17.54 -7.70 19.24
C LYS A 212 17.35 -8.88 20.20
N LEU A 213 16.11 -9.24 20.53
CA LEU A 213 15.79 -10.35 21.43
C LEU A 213 16.00 -11.72 20.76
N HIS A 214 15.49 -11.94 19.55
CA HIS A 214 15.59 -13.23 18.86
C HIS A 214 15.67 -13.11 17.33
N LYS A 215 16.77 -12.51 16.83
CA LYS A 215 17.03 -12.28 15.39
C LYS A 215 16.68 -13.45 14.46
N MET A 216 17.08 -14.68 14.84
CA MET A 216 16.81 -15.89 14.03
C MET A 216 15.32 -16.21 13.90
N HIS A 217 14.52 -16.00 14.95
CA HIS A 217 13.09 -16.27 14.92
C HIS A 217 12.31 -15.13 14.27
N SER A 218 12.71 -13.87 14.50
CA SER A 218 12.09 -12.71 13.85
C SER A 218 12.20 -12.79 12.33
N ILE A 219 13.39 -13.09 11.81
CA ILE A 219 13.58 -13.24 10.35
C ILE A 219 12.82 -14.46 9.82
N LYS A 220 12.83 -15.59 10.55
CA LYS A 220 12.22 -16.85 10.08
C LYS A 220 10.69 -16.86 10.10
N TYR A 221 10.07 -16.26 11.12
CA TYR A 221 8.63 -16.35 11.35
C TYR A 221 7.88 -15.03 11.09
N LEU A 222 8.52 -13.89 11.33
CA LEU A 222 7.91 -12.57 11.15
C LEU A 222 8.35 -11.90 9.85
N GLY A 223 9.42 -12.36 9.21
CA GLY A 223 9.93 -11.82 7.95
C GLY A 223 10.65 -10.47 8.08
N PHE A 224 11.03 -10.06 9.29
CA PHE A 224 11.80 -8.84 9.58
C PHE A 224 12.71 -9.01 10.80
#